data_AF-X0S463-F1
#
_entry.id   AF-X0S463-F1
#
_cell.length_a   1.000
_cell.length_b   1.000
_cell.length_c   1.000
_cell.angle_alpha   90.00
_cell.angle_beta   90.00
_cell.angle_gamma   90.00
#
_symmetry.space_group_name_H-M   'P 1'
#
loop_
_entity.id
_entity.type
_entity.pdbx_description
1 polymer ?
#
loop_
_entity_poly.entity_id
_entity_poly.type
_entity_poly.pdbx_seq_one_letter_code
_entity_poly.pdbx_strand_id
1 'polypeptide(L)'
;RPEFALYLGFFEGCDILVADPGAEIDLLAMTGRFDLIREYIDFLRRRFNTVITSVHHAGVTLPLLETEGIPVDGYLTPVNGPGMLMSPTREIALDAIRQAGKPVIAMKPMAGGRYLGHKAFEFVFDEVGVAACMFGMGTIEQVSETTRAAKEVLGTG
;
A
#
# COMPACT_ATOMS: atom_id res chain seq x y z
N ARG A 1 18.79 -21.33 10.40
CA ARG A 1 19.79 -20.25 10.26
C ARG A 1 19.26 -19.02 11.00
N PRO A 2 19.99 -18.45 11.97
CA PRO A 2 19.47 -17.45 12.92
C PRO A 2 19.71 -15.98 12.48
N GLU A 3 20.27 -15.74 11.29
CA GLU A 3 20.78 -14.41 10.92
C GLU A 3 19.69 -13.34 10.69
N PHE A 4 18.47 -13.72 10.35
CA PHE A 4 17.36 -12.78 10.16
C PHE A 4 16.72 -12.28 11.47
N ALA A 5 16.80 -13.06 12.56
CA ALA A 5 16.26 -12.63 13.86
C ALA A 5 17.00 -11.39 14.40
N LEU A 6 18.28 -11.24 14.03
CA LEU A 6 19.10 -10.10 14.42
C LEU A 6 18.58 -8.76 13.87
N TYR A 7 18.00 -8.77 12.66
CA TYR A 7 17.52 -7.55 11.98
C TYR A 7 16.11 -7.13 12.42
N LEU A 8 15.32 -8.06 12.97
CA LEU A 8 14.04 -7.72 13.60
C LEU A 8 14.19 -7.17 15.02
N GLY A 9 15.40 -7.22 15.61
CA GLY A 9 15.67 -6.67 16.94
C GLY A 9 15.36 -5.18 17.06
N PHE A 10 15.37 -4.43 15.95
CA PHE A 10 14.91 -3.04 15.92
C PHE A 10 13.44 -2.87 16.34
N PHE A 11 12.62 -3.88 16.07
CA PHE A 11 11.20 -3.93 16.42
C PHE A 11 10.94 -4.76 17.67
N GLU A 12 11.97 -5.09 18.45
CA GLU A 12 11.81 -5.86 19.68
C GLU A 12 10.91 -5.11 20.67
N GLY A 13 9.87 -5.79 21.16
CA GLY A 13 8.86 -5.20 22.04
C GLY A 13 7.73 -4.43 21.31
N CYS A 14 7.81 -4.26 19.99
CA CYS A 14 6.70 -3.74 19.20
C CYS A 14 5.71 -4.86 18.85
N ASP A 15 4.41 -4.54 18.90
CA ASP A 15 3.38 -5.38 18.32
C ASP A 15 3.31 -5.11 16.80
N ILE A 16 3.89 -6.02 16.01
CA ILE A 16 3.95 -5.87 14.55
C ILE A 16 2.63 -6.35 13.96
N LEU A 17 1.75 -5.38 13.65
CA LEU A 17 0.41 -5.65 13.13
C LEU A 17 0.41 -6.05 11.65
N VAL A 18 1.30 -5.46 10.85
CA VAL A 18 1.34 -5.66 9.39
C VAL A 18 2.80 -5.74 8.94
N ALA A 19 3.12 -6.74 8.11
CA ALA A 19 4.39 -6.84 7.41
C ALA A 19 4.23 -6.53 5.93
N ASP A 20 5.20 -5.80 5.37
CA ASP A 20 5.28 -5.45 3.96
C ASP A 20 6.67 -5.83 3.44
N PRO A 21 6.78 -6.71 2.42
CA PRO A 21 8.06 -7.12 1.84
C PRO A 21 8.80 -5.99 1.11
N GLY A 22 8.15 -4.87 0.79
CA GLY A 22 8.77 -3.72 0.12
C GLY A 22 8.63 -3.71 -1.40
N ALA A 23 9.31 -2.75 -2.03
CA ALA A 23 9.20 -2.47 -3.48
C ALA A 23 9.87 -3.54 -4.36
N GLU A 24 10.64 -4.44 -3.77
CA GLU A 24 11.29 -5.57 -4.44
C GLU A 24 10.28 -6.47 -5.16
N ILE A 25 9.03 -6.50 -4.70
CA ILE A 25 7.93 -7.23 -5.33
C ILE A 25 7.67 -6.75 -6.76
N ASP A 26 7.80 -5.45 -7.06
CA ASP A 26 7.65 -4.95 -8.43
C ASP A 26 8.70 -5.56 -9.36
N LEU A 27 9.97 -5.57 -8.93
CA LEU A 27 11.08 -6.12 -9.73
C LEU A 27 10.91 -7.63 -9.95
N LEU A 28 10.59 -8.36 -8.89
CA LEU A 28 10.41 -9.81 -8.98
C LEU A 28 9.22 -10.17 -9.87
N ALA A 29 8.11 -9.43 -9.79
CA ALA A 29 6.92 -9.68 -10.61
C ALA A 29 7.21 -9.38 -12.09
N MET A 30 7.87 -8.25 -12.39
CA MET A 30 8.24 -7.87 -13.76
C MET A 30 9.23 -8.85 -14.41
N THR A 31 10.06 -9.52 -13.61
CA THR A 31 11.02 -10.53 -14.09
C THR A 31 10.45 -11.95 -14.08
N GLY A 32 9.17 -12.12 -13.72
CA GLY A 32 8.50 -13.42 -13.65
C GLY A 32 8.96 -14.33 -12.50
N ARG A 33 9.70 -13.79 -11.51
CA ARG A 33 10.22 -14.53 -10.36
C ARG A 33 9.19 -14.67 -9.24
N PHE A 34 8.00 -15.14 -9.59
CA PHE A 34 6.91 -15.39 -8.66
C PHE A 34 7.24 -16.49 -7.64
N ASP A 35 8.16 -17.38 -7.96
CA ASP A 35 8.73 -18.36 -7.04
C ASP A 35 9.38 -17.68 -5.82
N LEU A 36 10.20 -16.64 -6.05
CA LEU A 36 10.85 -15.89 -4.97
C LEU A 36 9.86 -15.02 -4.20
N ILE A 37 8.86 -14.46 -4.87
CA ILE A 37 7.78 -13.71 -4.21
C ILE A 37 7.07 -14.64 -3.22
N ARG A 38 6.69 -15.85 -3.64
CA ARG A 38 6.04 -16.82 -2.75
C ARG A 38 6.91 -17.22 -1.58
N GLU A 39 8.19 -17.52 -1.82
CA GLU A 39 9.12 -17.87 -0.74
C GLU A 39 9.19 -16.76 0.31
N TYR A 40 9.26 -15.50 -0.13
CA TYR A 40 9.33 -14.36 0.76
C TYR A 40 8.01 -14.13 1.52
N ILE A 41 6.87 -14.15 0.82
CA ILE A 41 5.56 -14.02 1.45
C ILE A 41 5.32 -15.15 2.44
N ASP A 42 5.63 -16.40 2.10
CA ASP A 42 5.50 -17.55 3.01
C ASP A 42 6.39 -17.40 4.25
N PHE A 43 7.59 -16.84 4.08
CA PHE A 43 8.46 -16.52 5.21
C PHE A 43 7.82 -15.50 6.16
N LEU A 44 7.19 -14.44 5.63
CA LEU A 44 6.52 -13.41 6.44
C LEU A 44 5.25 -13.96 7.10
N ARG A 45 4.43 -14.71 6.37
CA ARG A 45 3.16 -15.28 6.87
C ARG A 45 3.34 -16.28 8.00
N ARG A 46 4.51 -16.91 8.13
CA ARG A 46 4.85 -17.76 9.30
C ARG A 46 5.12 -16.97 10.58
N ARG A 47 5.25 -15.65 10.50
CA ARG A 47 5.67 -14.75 11.59
C ARG A 47 4.64 -13.69 11.92
N PHE A 48 3.89 -13.25 10.92
CA PHE A 48 2.94 -12.15 11.03
C PHE A 48 1.56 -12.59 10.57
N ASN A 49 0.53 -12.12 11.28
CA ASN A 49 -0.87 -12.46 10.98
C ASN A 49 -1.38 -11.77 9.71
N THR A 50 -0.83 -10.60 9.38
CA THR A 50 -1.23 -9.82 8.21
C THR A 50 0.01 -9.44 7.41
N VAL A 51 0.03 -9.84 6.15
CA VAL A 51 1.08 -9.55 5.18
C VAL A 51 0.44 -8.85 3.98
N ILE A 52 0.70 -7.56 3.86
CA ILE A 52 0.36 -6.79 2.67
C ILE A 52 1.59 -6.70 1.77
N THR A 53 1.45 -6.13 0.57
CA THR A 53 2.61 -5.74 -0.23
C THR A 53 2.47 -4.35 -0.81
N SER A 54 3.55 -3.57 -0.68
CA SER A 54 3.73 -2.35 -1.44
C SER A 54 3.92 -2.66 -2.92
N VAL A 55 3.22 -1.90 -3.76
CA VAL A 55 3.29 -1.95 -5.22
C VAL A 55 3.38 -0.52 -5.73
N HIS A 56 4.44 -0.18 -6.46
CA HIS A 56 4.61 1.15 -7.06
C HIS A 56 4.14 1.17 -8.52
N HIS A 57 4.11 0.00 -9.17
CA HIS A 57 3.67 -0.17 -10.55
C HIS A 57 2.31 -0.85 -10.62
N ALA A 58 1.32 -0.30 -9.92
CA ALA A 58 0.00 -0.93 -9.73
C ALA A 58 -0.66 -1.39 -11.04
N GLY A 59 -0.53 -0.61 -12.12
CA GLY A 59 -1.11 -0.98 -13.41
C GLY A 59 -0.51 -2.23 -14.07
N VAL A 60 0.61 -2.74 -13.56
CA VAL A 60 1.29 -3.94 -14.07
C VAL A 60 1.38 -5.02 -12.98
N THR A 61 1.90 -4.66 -11.81
CA THR A 61 2.21 -5.63 -10.76
C THR A 61 0.94 -6.18 -10.11
N LEU A 62 -0.10 -5.37 -9.85
CA LEU A 62 -1.34 -5.88 -9.24
C LEU A 62 -1.98 -6.98 -10.09
N PRO A 63 -2.23 -6.79 -11.41
CA PRO A 63 -2.76 -7.86 -12.26
C PRO A 63 -1.91 -9.13 -12.25
N LEU A 64 -0.58 -9.00 -12.24
CA LEU A 64 0.33 -10.15 -12.21
C LEU A 64 0.22 -10.92 -10.89
N LEU A 65 0.22 -10.23 -9.75
CA LEU A 65 0.10 -10.86 -8.43
C LEU A 65 -1.26 -11.54 -8.24
N GLU A 66 -2.35 -10.94 -8.74
CA GLU A 66 -3.69 -11.51 -8.74
C GLU A 66 -3.77 -12.75 -9.65
N THR A 67 -3.26 -12.66 -10.88
CA THR A 67 -3.26 -13.77 -11.86
C THR A 67 -2.49 -14.97 -11.34
N GLU A 68 -1.34 -14.73 -10.73
CA GLU A 68 -0.53 -15.78 -10.12
C GLU A 68 -1.13 -16.26 -8.79
N GLY A 69 -2.07 -15.53 -8.17
CA GLY A 69 -2.62 -15.90 -6.87
C GLY A 69 -1.55 -15.87 -5.77
N ILE A 70 -0.79 -14.77 -5.69
CA ILE A 70 0.17 -14.53 -4.61
C ILE A 70 -0.59 -14.31 -3.29
N PRO A 71 -0.25 -14.99 -2.17
CA PRO A 71 -1.07 -15.02 -0.96
C PRO A 71 -0.82 -13.83 -0.01
N VAL A 72 -0.93 -12.60 -0.50
CA VAL A 72 -0.97 -11.38 0.34
C VAL A 72 -2.41 -11.05 0.74
N ASP A 73 -2.58 -10.36 1.87
CA ASP A 73 -3.88 -9.99 2.44
C ASP A 73 -4.42 -8.65 1.91
N GLY A 74 -3.55 -7.85 1.27
CA GLY A 74 -3.92 -6.57 0.67
C GLY A 74 -2.73 -5.89 0.00
N TYR A 75 -3.00 -4.75 -0.63
CA TYR A 75 -2.00 -3.98 -1.37
C TYR A 75 -1.85 -2.57 -0.83
N LEU A 76 -0.65 -2.03 -0.90
CA LEU A 76 -0.34 -0.64 -0.60
C LEU A 76 0.24 0.02 -1.85
N THR A 77 -0.41 1.02 -2.43
CA THR A 77 0.04 1.63 -3.69
C THR A 77 -0.24 3.13 -3.76
N PRO A 78 0.55 3.94 -4.49
CA PRO A 78 0.21 5.32 -4.76
C PRO A 78 -1.18 5.47 -5.38
N VAL A 79 -2.04 6.28 -4.76
CA VAL A 79 -3.35 6.69 -5.30
C VAL A 79 -3.56 8.15 -4.94
N ASN A 80 -3.72 9.02 -5.94
CA ASN A 80 -3.99 10.44 -5.74
C ASN A 80 -4.56 11.08 -7.00
N GLY A 81 -5.31 12.19 -6.82
CA GLY A 81 -5.96 12.90 -7.92
C GLY A 81 -5.01 13.25 -9.07
N PRO A 82 -3.83 13.84 -8.81
CA PRO A 82 -2.87 14.21 -9.85
C PRO A 82 -2.15 13.05 -10.58
N GLY A 83 -2.23 11.81 -10.10
CA GLY A 83 -1.48 10.70 -10.70
C GLY A 83 0.00 10.63 -10.30
N MET A 84 0.43 11.34 -9.27
CA MET A 84 1.82 11.35 -8.83
C MET A 84 2.26 9.95 -8.39
N LEU A 85 3.36 9.46 -9.00
CA LEU A 85 3.94 8.13 -8.73
C LEU A 85 2.95 6.97 -8.99
N MET A 86 1.94 7.19 -9.83
CA MET A 86 1.04 6.14 -10.29
C MET A 86 1.53 5.61 -11.63
N SER A 87 1.97 4.35 -11.65
CA SER A 87 2.62 3.74 -12.82
C SER A 87 1.82 2.56 -13.38
N PRO A 88 1.86 2.33 -14.71
CA PRO A 88 2.64 3.06 -15.71
C PRO A 88 2.02 4.41 -16.10
N THR A 89 0.69 4.52 -16.05
CA THR A 89 -0.05 5.78 -16.11
C THR A 89 -1.07 5.79 -14.98
N ARG A 90 -1.61 6.98 -14.67
CA ARG A 90 -2.67 7.14 -13.69
C ARG A 90 -3.88 6.27 -14.03
N GLU A 91 -4.30 6.28 -15.29
CA GLU A 91 -5.49 5.59 -15.77
C GLU A 91 -5.34 4.07 -15.62
N ILE A 92 -4.23 3.50 -16.11
CA ILE A 92 -3.98 2.06 -16.04
C ILE A 92 -3.83 1.61 -14.57
N ALA A 93 -3.15 2.41 -13.74
CA ALA A 93 -3.03 2.13 -12.32
C ALA A 93 -4.40 2.12 -11.62
N LEU A 94 -5.24 3.14 -11.88
CA LEU A 94 -6.58 3.23 -11.29
C LEU A 94 -7.48 2.06 -11.71
N ASP A 95 -7.41 1.66 -12.99
CA ASP A 95 -8.18 0.51 -13.48
C ASP A 95 -7.76 -0.78 -12.77
N ALA A 96 -6.45 -1.02 -12.62
CA ALA A 96 -5.94 -2.17 -11.89
C ALA A 96 -6.33 -2.14 -10.40
N ILE A 97 -6.28 -0.97 -9.76
CA ILE A 97 -6.66 -0.79 -8.35
C ILE A 97 -8.14 -1.12 -8.14
N ARG A 98 -9.04 -0.63 -9.02
CA ARG A 98 -10.48 -0.89 -8.92
C ARG A 98 -10.86 -2.34 -9.19
N GLN A 99 -10.04 -3.05 -9.97
CA GLN A 99 -10.27 -4.46 -10.30
C GLN A 99 -9.58 -5.43 -9.33
N ALA A 100 -8.77 -4.93 -8.39
CA ALA A 100 -8.06 -5.78 -7.45
C ALA A 100 -9.03 -6.60 -6.60
N GLY A 101 -8.80 -7.91 -6.50
CA GLY A 101 -9.62 -8.83 -5.71
C GLY A 101 -9.43 -8.70 -4.20
N LYS A 102 -8.52 -7.82 -3.76
CA LYS A 102 -8.12 -7.65 -2.35
C LYS A 102 -8.13 -6.18 -1.95
N PRO A 103 -8.26 -5.88 -0.65
CA PRO A 103 -8.26 -4.51 -0.16
C PRO A 103 -7.01 -3.74 -0.61
N VAL A 104 -7.23 -2.55 -1.16
CA VAL A 104 -6.16 -1.61 -1.50
C VAL A 104 -6.11 -0.50 -0.46
N ILE A 105 -4.91 -0.22 0.04
CA ILE A 105 -4.58 0.91 0.89
C ILE A 105 -3.89 1.95 0.00
N ALA A 106 -4.46 3.14 -0.10
CA ALA A 106 -3.83 4.25 -0.81
C ALA A 106 -2.65 4.79 0.00
N MET A 107 -1.44 4.79 -0.57
CA MET A 107 -0.35 5.65 -0.08
C MET A 107 -0.27 6.93 -0.89
N LYS A 108 0.35 7.96 -0.29
CA LYS A 108 0.58 9.27 -0.93
C LYS A 108 -0.70 9.94 -1.47
N PRO A 109 -1.84 9.93 -0.72
CA PRO A 109 -3.09 10.56 -1.18
C PRO A 109 -2.91 12.05 -1.52
N MET A 110 -1.94 12.71 -0.88
CA MET A 110 -1.70 14.14 -1.04
C MET A 110 -0.65 14.54 -2.09
N ALA A 111 -0.19 13.62 -2.93
CA ALA A 111 0.78 13.89 -4.00
C ALA A 111 2.01 14.70 -3.54
N GLY A 112 2.59 14.30 -2.39
CA GLY A 112 3.74 14.97 -1.79
C GLY A 112 3.47 16.43 -1.40
N GLY A 113 2.27 16.71 -0.90
CA GLY A 113 1.86 18.04 -0.44
C GLY A 113 1.25 18.95 -1.50
N ARG A 114 1.07 18.47 -2.74
CA ARG A 114 0.50 19.26 -3.86
C ARG A 114 -1.01 19.11 -3.97
N TYR A 115 -1.59 18.14 -3.30
CA TYR A 115 -3.01 17.82 -3.36
C TYR A 115 -3.55 17.64 -1.94
N LEU A 116 -3.88 18.75 -1.27
CA LEU A 116 -4.22 18.77 0.17
C LEU A 116 -5.71 18.94 0.43
N GLY A 117 -6.13 18.66 1.66
CA GLY A 117 -7.49 18.86 2.16
C GLY A 117 -8.46 17.74 1.77
N HIS A 118 -9.75 17.97 1.95
CA HIS A 118 -10.84 17.01 1.70
C HIS A 118 -10.77 16.36 0.33
N LYS A 119 -10.50 17.13 -0.73
CA LYS A 119 -10.37 16.61 -2.11
C LYS A 119 -9.39 15.44 -2.26
N ALA A 120 -8.34 15.39 -1.42
CA ALA A 120 -7.39 14.28 -1.44
C ALA A 120 -8.04 12.98 -0.96
N PHE A 121 -8.91 13.08 0.04
CA PHE A 121 -9.62 11.98 0.66
C PHE A 121 -10.89 11.61 -0.11
N GLU A 122 -11.66 12.59 -0.59
CA GLU A 122 -12.80 12.40 -1.50
C GLU A 122 -12.35 11.60 -2.73
N PHE A 123 -11.20 11.96 -3.33
CA PHE A 123 -10.66 11.22 -4.46
C PHE A 123 -10.38 9.75 -4.12
N VAL A 124 -9.63 9.47 -3.05
CA VAL A 124 -9.25 8.07 -2.76
C VAL A 124 -10.43 7.23 -2.26
N PHE A 125 -11.31 7.79 -1.43
CA PHE A 125 -12.42 7.05 -0.82
C PHE A 125 -13.65 7.02 -1.71
N ASP A 126 -14.10 8.16 -2.23
CA ASP A 126 -15.37 8.24 -2.95
C ASP A 126 -15.20 7.96 -4.46
N GLU A 127 -14.14 8.49 -5.09
CA GLU A 127 -13.94 8.29 -6.54
C GLU A 127 -13.21 6.98 -6.90
N VAL A 128 -12.27 6.54 -6.05
CA VAL A 128 -11.50 5.31 -6.29
C VAL A 128 -12.05 4.13 -5.49
N GLY A 129 -12.55 4.34 -4.27
CA GLY A 129 -13.10 3.26 -3.44
C GLY A 129 -12.05 2.43 -2.72
N VAL A 130 -10.92 3.03 -2.31
CA VAL A 130 -9.89 2.28 -1.56
C VAL A 130 -10.37 1.94 -0.15
N ALA A 131 -9.88 0.84 0.42
CA ALA A 131 -10.29 0.37 1.75
C ALA A 131 -9.74 1.23 2.89
N ALA A 132 -8.56 1.82 2.70
CA ALA A 132 -7.91 2.70 3.65
C ALA A 132 -6.92 3.63 2.93
N CYS A 133 -6.42 4.65 3.63
CA CYS A 133 -5.29 5.43 3.16
C CYS A 133 -4.22 5.57 4.25
N MET A 134 -2.97 5.73 3.82
CA MET A 134 -1.80 5.94 4.66
C MET A 134 -1.09 7.22 4.22
N PHE A 135 -0.77 8.08 5.18
CA PHE A 135 -0.05 9.31 4.96
C PHE A 135 0.94 9.61 6.10
N GLY A 136 2.03 10.29 5.77
CA GLY A 136 3.03 10.74 6.72
C GLY A 136 3.02 12.27 6.84
N MET A 137 3.31 12.76 8.05
CA MET A 137 3.35 14.18 8.39
C MET A 137 4.56 14.49 9.25
N GLY A 138 5.05 15.73 9.16
CA GLY A 138 6.24 16.17 9.90
C GLY A 138 5.95 16.63 11.33
N THR A 139 4.69 16.99 11.63
CA THR A 139 4.29 17.49 12.95
C THR A 139 2.95 16.91 13.41
N ILE A 140 2.70 16.95 14.73
CA ILE A 140 1.45 16.45 15.35
C ILE A 140 0.24 17.28 14.90
N GLU A 141 0.42 18.58 14.70
CA GLU A 141 -0.62 19.49 14.22
C GLU A 141 -1.07 19.10 12.81
N GLN A 142 -0.10 18.83 11.92
CA GLN A 142 -0.37 18.35 10.57
C GLN A 142 -1.07 16.98 10.57
N VAL A 143 -0.67 16.06 11.46
CA VAL A 143 -1.38 14.78 11.65
C VAL A 143 -2.83 15.06 12.04
N SER A 144 -3.06 15.88 13.06
CA SER A 144 -4.39 16.14 13.59
C SER A 144 -5.31 16.79 12.57
N GLU A 145 -4.81 17.78 11.81
CA GLU A 145 -5.55 18.44 10.73
C GLU A 145 -5.89 17.46 9.60
N THR A 146 -4.90 16.70 9.15
CA THR A 146 -5.07 15.77 8.03
C THR A 146 -6.01 14.63 8.40
N THR A 147 -5.86 14.06 9.59
CA THR A 147 -6.76 13.02 10.10
C THR A 147 -8.19 13.54 10.25
N ARG A 148 -8.39 14.80 10.66
CA ARG A 148 -9.73 15.39 10.73
C ARG A 148 -10.38 15.47 9.34
N ALA A 149 -9.66 15.98 8.34
CA ALA A 149 -10.18 16.04 6.97
C ALA A 149 -10.56 14.65 6.44
N ALA A 150 -9.73 13.62 6.69
CA ALA A 150 -10.04 12.25 6.31
C ALA A 150 -11.30 11.70 7.03
N LYS A 151 -11.43 11.96 8.34
CA LYS A 151 -12.60 11.53 9.13
C LYS A 151 -13.90 12.18 8.68
N GLU A 152 -13.86 13.46 8.37
CA GLU A 152 -15.03 14.21 7.88
C GLU A 152 -15.54 13.62 6.56
N VAL A 153 -14.64 13.29 5.61
CA VAL A 153 -15.01 12.61 4.36
C VAL A 153 -15.60 11.22 4.63
N LEU A 154 -15.03 10.47 5.58
CA LEU A 154 -15.56 9.16 5.98
C LEU A 154 -16.87 9.24 6.81
N GLY A 155 -17.35 10.43 7.15
CA GLY A 155 -18.53 10.60 8.03
C GLY A 155 -18.31 10.13 9.47
N THR A 156 -17.06 10.14 9.94
CA THR A 156 -16.65 9.72 11.30
C THR A 156 -16.00 10.85 12.12
N GLY A 157 -16.08 12.07 11.59
CA GLY A 157 -15.55 13.31 12.18
C GLY A 157 -16.50 13.97 13.16
#